data_AF-A0A2G5SKW0-F1
#
_entry.id   AF-A0A2G5SKW0-F1
#
_cell.length_a   1.000
_cell.length_b   1.000
_cell.length_c   1.000
_cell.angle_alpha   90.00
_cell.angle_beta   90.00
_cell.angle_gamma   90.00
#
_symmetry.space_group_name_H-M   'P 1'
#
loop_
_entity.id
_entity.type
_entity.pdbx_description
1 polymer ?
#
loop_
_entity_poly.entity_id
_entity_poly.type
_entity_poly.pdbx_seq_one_letter_code
_entity_poly.pdbx_strand_id
1 'polypeptide(L)'
;MFEEYLNAPTVEGKVQQLIGFLVQKDASEIGNDFAFRDEDPDRAEYFNTMIAEALTSFFNVPSDLSDVEPLNTVQDIVDRINNAE
;
A
#
# COMPACT_ATOMS: atom_id res chain seq x y z
N MET A 1 -13.82 -1.60 -6.03
CA MET A 1 -12.59 -1.44 -6.83
C MET A 1 -11.43 -2.19 -6.19
N PHE A 2 -10.97 -1.83 -4.99
CA PHE A 2 -9.89 -2.57 -4.31
C PHE A 2 -10.29 -4.00 -3.96
N GLU A 3 -11.53 -4.26 -3.51
CA GLU A 3 -12.01 -5.61 -3.17
C GLU A 3 -11.94 -6.64 -4.30
N GLU A 4 -12.01 -6.19 -5.55
CA GLU A 4 -11.93 -7.07 -6.73
C GLU A 4 -10.48 -7.45 -7.07
N TYR A 5 -9.51 -6.63 -6.65
CA TYR A 5 -8.10 -6.77 -6.98
C TYR A 5 -7.25 -7.29 -5.81
N LEU A 6 -7.57 -6.89 -4.59
CA LEU A 6 -6.85 -7.24 -3.35
C LEU A 6 -7.41 -8.53 -2.74
N ASN A 7 -7.22 -9.64 -3.44
CA ASN A 7 -7.79 -10.95 -3.10
C ASN A 7 -6.81 -11.91 -2.41
N ALA A 8 -5.56 -11.50 -2.16
CA ALA A 8 -4.60 -12.33 -1.46
C ALA A 8 -5.10 -12.71 -0.04
N PRO A 9 -4.71 -13.90 0.47
CA PRO A 9 -5.22 -14.40 1.75
C PRO A 9 -4.65 -13.67 2.97
N THR A 10 -3.52 -12.99 2.84
CA THR A 10 -2.83 -12.28 3.94
C THR A 10 -2.86 -10.77 3.74
N VAL A 11 -2.75 -10.00 4.83
CA VAL A 11 -2.59 -8.54 4.77
C VAL A 11 -1.38 -8.17 3.91
N GLU A 12 -0.25 -8.84 4.14
CA GLU A 12 0.97 -8.68 3.36
C GLU A 12 0.74 -8.85 1.85
N GLY A 13 0.12 -9.95 1.43
CA GLY A 13 -0.14 -10.19 0.01
C GLY A 13 -1.10 -9.17 -0.60
N LYS A 14 -2.07 -8.67 0.18
CA LYS A 14 -2.97 -7.60 -0.28
C LYS A 14 -2.22 -6.28 -0.45
N VAL A 15 -1.30 -5.95 0.46
CA VAL A 15 -0.46 -4.75 0.32
C VAL A 15 0.48 -4.88 -0.88
N GLN A 16 1.09 -6.06 -1.09
CA GLN A 16 1.92 -6.33 -2.27
C GLN A 16 1.11 -6.17 -3.58
N GLN A 17 -0.13 -6.65 -3.63
CA GLN A 17 -1.04 -6.41 -4.75
C GLN A 17 -1.34 -4.91 -4.95
N LEU A 18 -1.66 -4.18 -3.87
CA LEU A 18 -1.90 -2.74 -3.94
C LEU A 18 -0.70 -1.99 -4.50
N ILE A 19 0.49 -2.25 -3.97
CA ILE A 19 1.72 -1.61 -4.43
C ILE A 19 2.03 -2.00 -5.87
N GLY A 20 1.94 -3.29 -6.24
CA GLY A 20 2.12 -3.75 -7.61
C GLY A 20 1.19 -3.05 -8.60
N PHE A 21 -0.07 -2.84 -8.22
CA PHE A 21 -1.01 -2.04 -9.02
C PHE A 21 -0.55 -0.59 -9.20
N LEU A 22 -0.07 0.06 -8.15
CA LEU A 22 0.37 1.46 -8.21
C LEU A 22 1.64 1.63 -9.06
N VAL A 23 2.62 0.75 -8.91
CA VAL A 23 3.88 0.80 -9.67
C VAL A 23 3.82 0.04 -11.00
N GLN A 24 2.66 -0.51 -11.36
CA GLN A 24 2.43 -1.28 -12.59
C GLN A 24 3.37 -2.50 -12.74
N LYS A 25 3.62 -3.20 -11.63
CA LYS A 25 4.42 -4.44 -11.55
C LYS A 25 3.58 -5.60 -11.05
N ASP A 26 4.03 -6.83 -11.32
CA ASP A 26 3.37 -8.00 -10.75
C ASP A 26 3.60 -8.06 -9.24
N ALA A 27 2.58 -8.45 -8.47
CA ALA A 27 2.68 -8.53 -7.01
C ALA A 27 3.77 -9.52 -6.55
N SER A 28 4.09 -10.54 -7.35
CA SER A 28 5.19 -11.48 -7.07
C SER A 28 6.58 -10.85 -7.14
N GLU A 29 6.72 -9.67 -7.75
CA GLU A 29 7.95 -8.89 -7.81
C GLU A 29 8.07 -7.90 -6.64
N ILE A 30 7.03 -7.78 -5.82
CA ILE A 30 6.94 -6.82 -4.72
C ILE A 30 7.24 -7.53 -3.40
N GLY A 31 8.46 -7.36 -2.90
CA GLY A 31 8.87 -7.82 -1.57
C GLY A 31 8.44 -6.87 -0.45
N ASN A 32 8.60 -7.30 0.81
CA ASN A 32 8.23 -6.46 1.97
C ASN A 32 9.15 -5.25 2.15
N ASP A 33 10.40 -5.36 1.73
CA ASP A 33 11.40 -4.30 1.72
C ASP A 33 11.31 -3.42 0.45
N PHE A 34 10.34 -3.68 -0.44
CA PHE A 34 10.19 -2.93 -1.67
C PHE A 34 9.85 -1.46 -1.39
N ALA A 35 10.78 -0.57 -1.75
CA ALA A 35 10.66 0.87 -1.59
C ALA A 35 9.86 1.48 -2.74
N PHE A 36 8.53 1.43 -2.65
CA PHE A 36 7.63 1.83 -3.74
C PHE A 36 7.72 3.31 -4.12
N ARG A 37 8.29 4.15 -3.25
CA ARG A 37 8.49 5.58 -3.52
C ARG A 37 9.66 5.87 -4.44
N ASP A 38 10.66 4.99 -4.44
CA ASP A 38 11.86 5.17 -5.26
C ASP A 38 11.59 4.84 -6.74
N GLU A 39 10.47 4.16 -7.02
CA GLU A 39 10.06 3.78 -8.38
C GLU A 39 9.58 4.97 -9.21
N ASP A 40 8.78 5.88 -8.61
CA ASP A 40 8.24 7.04 -9.31
C ASP A 40 8.03 8.23 -8.34
N PRO A 41 9.08 9.05 -8.12
CA PRO A 41 9.02 10.19 -7.21
C PRO A 41 8.01 11.26 -7.62
N ASP A 42 7.77 11.41 -8.93
CA ASP A 42 6.82 12.39 -9.47
C ASP A 42 5.36 12.02 -9.14
N ARG A 43 5.12 10.74 -8.82
CA ARG A 43 3.82 10.21 -8.42
C ARG A 43 3.67 9.98 -6.91
N ALA A 44 4.61 10.44 -6.08
CA ALA A 44 4.57 10.22 -4.64
C ALA A 44 3.26 10.68 -3.99
N GLU A 45 2.72 11.85 -4.36
CA GLU A 45 1.44 12.35 -3.85
C GLU A 45 0.26 11.46 -4.28
N TYR A 46 0.28 10.98 -5.53
CA TYR A 46 -0.72 10.05 -6.03
C TYR A 46 -0.67 8.71 -5.28
N PHE A 47 0.52 8.16 -5.05
CA PHE A 47 0.71 6.94 -4.26
C PHE A 47 0.20 7.12 -2.84
N ASN A 48 0.57 8.22 -2.17
CA ASN A 48 0.11 8.52 -0.82
C ASN A 48 -1.43 8.58 -0.77
N THR A 49 -2.06 9.23 -1.74
CA THR A 49 -3.52 9.34 -1.83
C THR A 49 -4.17 7.96 -1.98
N MET A 50 -3.69 7.17 -2.93
CA MET A 50 -4.26 5.86 -3.23
C MET A 50 -4.07 4.87 -2.07
N ILE A 51 -2.91 4.90 -1.41
CA ILE A 51 -2.64 4.07 -0.23
C ILE A 51 -3.54 4.51 0.94
N ALA A 52 -3.67 5.81 1.20
CA ALA A 52 -4.55 6.32 2.26
C ALA A 52 -6.02 5.93 2.02
N GLU A 53 -6.49 6.02 0.78
CA GLU A 53 -7.83 5.60 0.38
C GLU A 53 -8.02 4.09 0.57
N ALA A 54 -7.05 3.26 0.16
CA ALA A 54 -7.10 1.81 0.35
C ALA A 54 -7.08 1.43 1.84
N LEU A 55 -6.23 2.07 2.65
CA LEU A 55 -6.20 1.88 4.10
C LEU A 55 -7.55 2.17 4.74
N THR A 56 -8.15 3.31 4.41
CA THR A 56 -9.43 3.74 4.97
C THR A 56 -10.59 2.88 4.49
N SER A 57 -10.71 2.65 3.17
CA SER A 57 -11.90 2.07 2.57
C SER A 57 -11.90 0.55 2.48
N PHE A 58 -10.72 -0.07 2.44
CA PHE A 58 -10.59 -1.53 2.30
C PHE A 58 -10.05 -2.20 3.55
N PHE A 59 -9.01 -1.63 4.18
CA PHE A 59 -8.45 -2.17 5.42
C PHE A 59 -9.14 -1.65 6.68
N ASN A 60 -10.08 -0.70 6.55
CA ASN A 60 -10.79 -0.04 7.67
C ASN A 60 -9.83 0.64 8.68
N VAL A 61 -8.70 1.15 8.21
CA VAL A 61 -7.72 1.90 8.99
C VAL A 61 -7.80 3.37 8.59
N PRO A 62 -8.52 4.23 9.34
CA PRO A 62 -8.63 5.66 9.02
C PRO A 62 -7.23 6.26 8.85
N SER A 63 -6.95 6.74 7.65
CA SER A 63 -5.62 7.24 7.28
C SER A 63 -5.76 8.41 6.33
N ASP A 64 -5.00 9.47 6.59
CA ASP A 64 -4.89 10.64 5.72
C ASP A 64 -3.52 10.65 5.01
N LEU A 65 -3.28 11.64 4.14
CA LEU A 65 -1.99 11.78 3.44
C LEU A 65 -0.79 11.82 4.39
N SER A 66 -0.88 12.59 5.47
CA SER A 66 0.20 12.75 6.46
C SER A 66 0.56 11.47 7.20
N ASP A 67 -0.38 10.52 7.26
CA ASP A 67 -0.15 9.20 7.86
C ASP A 67 0.66 8.26 6.96
N VAL A 68 0.49 8.42 5.65
CA VAL A 68 1.14 7.61 4.62
C VAL A 68 2.46 8.24 4.17
N GLU A 69 2.56 9.56 4.25
CA GLU A 69 3.76 10.32 3.92
C GLU A 69 5.08 9.81 4.53
N PRO A 70 5.15 9.27 5.75
CA PRO A 70 6.38 8.69 6.28
C PRO A 70 6.65 7.24 5.83
N LEU A 71 5.67 6.54 5.26
CA LEU A 71 5.80 5.13 4.87
C LEU A 71 6.58 5.02 3.56
N ASN A 72 7.53 4.08 3.49
CA ASN A 72 8.40 3.91 2.32
C ASN A 72 8.33 2.52 1.71
N THR A 73 8.08 1.50 2.52
CA THR A 73 8.10 0.10 2.14
C THR A 73 6.74 -0.57 2.30
N VAL A 74 6.58 -1.71 1.65
CA VAL A 74 5.41 -2.58 1.85
C VAL A 74 5.26 -2.94 3.33
N GLN A 75 6.38 -3.24 4.02
CA GLN A 75 6.36 -3.56 5.45
C GLN A 75 5.81 -2.42 6.28
N ASP A 76 6.14 -1.16 5.99
CA ASP A 76 5.64 0.00 6.74
C ASP A 76 4.10 0.08 6.69
N ILE A 77 3.50 -0.23 5.53
CA ILE A 77 2.05 -0.25 5.35
C ILE A 77 1.43 -1.44 6.10
N VAL A 78 2.04 -2.63 5.99
CA VAL A 78 1.60 -3.83 6.71
C VAL A 78 1.63 -3.60 8.22
N ASP A 79 2.71 -3.02 8.73
CA ASP A 79 2.87 -2.70 10.15
C ASP A 79 1.83 -1.68 10.59
N ARG A 80 1.54 -0.66 9.77
CA ARG A 80 0.46 0.30 10.07
C ARG A 80 -0.89 -0.39 10.19
N ILE A 81 -1.21 -1.33 9.29
CA ILE A 81 -2.49 -2.06 9.34
C ILE A 81 -2.56 -2.91 10.60
N ASN A 82 -1.53 -3.70 10.89
CA ASN A 82 -1.50 -4.61 12.03
C ASN A 82 -1.49 -3.87 13.39
N ASN A 83 -0.91 -2.66 13.45
CA ASN A 83 -0.89 -1.84 14.66
C ASN A 83 -2.18 -1.03 14.88
N ALA A 84 -3.10 -1.02 13.91
CA ALA A 84 -4.39 -0.36 14.02
C ALA A 84 -5.48 -1.25 14.65
N GLU A 85 -5.21 -2.56 14.82
CA GLU A 85 -6.07 -3.53 15.51
C GLU A 85 -5.92 -3.54 17.03
#